data_AF-A0A1Z3HS86-F1
#
_entry.id   AF-A0A1Z3HS86-F1
#
_cell.length_a   1.000
_cell.length_b   1.000
_cell.length_c   1.000
_cell.angle_alpha   90.00
_cell.angle_beta   90.00
_cell.angle_gamma   90.00
#
_symmetry.space_group_name_H-M   'P 1'
#
loop_
_entity.id
_entity.type
_entity.pdbx_description
1 polymer ?
#
loop_
_entity_poly.entity_id
_entity_poly.type
_entity_poly.pdbx_seq_one_letter_code
_entity_poly.pdbx_strand_id
1 'polypeptide(L)'
;MVQYTLAQSPEVILSVSGKDSQKARERAMDQLIELMDAGELPTALSDGFGPHQLIEVKEPHPTPNLKQQEDAVVEAVQALSHLANLKMKLQDSRKVAMEARELVDLLFTDEPMSEEQLGSIKDGFKVLKSFAQQNLRYREARSRAEAARQVLDRALHPNLQDS
;
A
#
# COMPACT_ATOMS: atom_id res chain seq x y z
N MET A 1 6.41 18.30 -11.78
CA MET A 1 5.65 19.34 -12.51
C MET A 1 5.58 20.53 -11.59
N VAL A 2 5.63 21.74 -12.12
CA VAL A 2 5.49 22.99 -11.35
C VAL A 2 4.16 23.62 -11.73
N GLN A 3 3.47 24.18 -10.74
CA GLN A 3 2.20 24.85 -10.93
C GLN A 3 2.36 26.33 -10.62
N TYR A 4 1.65 27.18 -11.36
CA TYR A 4 1.62 28.62 -11.15
C TYR A 4 0.18 29.12 -11.08
N THR A 5 -0.02 30.22 -10.37
CA THR A 5 -1.30 30.92 -10.27
C THR A 5 -1.10 32.43 -10.35
N LEU A 6 -2.21 33.15 -10.41
CA LEU A 6 -2.28 34.60 -10.51
C LEU A 6 -2.72 35.18 -9.17
N ALA A 7 -2.10 36.28 -8.73
CA ALA A 7 -2.49 36.96 -7.49
C ALA A 7 -3.97 37.41 -7.50
N GLN A 8 -4.47 37.78 -8.68
CA GLN A 8 -5.82 38.28 -8.89
C GLN A 8 -6.85 37.17 -9.16
N SER A 9 -6.37 35.98 -9.51
CA SER A 9 -7.18 34.80 -9.83
C SER A 9 -6.49 33.51 -9.35
N PRO A 10 -6.54 33.22 -8.03
CA PRO A 10 -5.98 31.99 -7.45
C PRO A 10 -6.57 30.70 -8.03
N GLU A 11 -7.76 30.78 -8.62
CA GLU A 11 -8.46 29.69 -9.28
C GLU A 11 -7.83 29.27 -10.62
N VAL A 12 -7.03 30.13 -11.25
CA VAL A 12 -6.32 29.80 -12.49
C VAL A 12 -5.03 29.06 -12.13
N ILE A 13 -4.94 27.79 -12.52
CA ILE A 13 -3.78 26.92 -12.28
C ILE A 13 -3.10 26.56 -13.60
N LEU A 14 -1.89 27.06 -13.79
CA LEU A 14 -1.06 26.82 -14.97
C LEU A 14 -0.03 25.74 -14.65
N SER A 15 -0.09 24.61 -15.35
CA SER A 15 0.76 23.44 -15.05
C SER A 15 1.83 23.22 -16.13
N VAL A 16 3.09 23.22 -15.72
CA VAL A 16 4.24 23.06 -16.63
C VAL A 16 5.15 21.91 -16.18
N SER A 17 5.67 21.16 -17.13
CA SER A 17 6.65 20.10 -16.87
C SER A 17 8.01 20.68 -16.45
N GLY A 18 8.61 20.13 -15.39
CA GLY A 18 9.90 20.58 -14.86
C GLY A 18 9.84 21.09 -13.40
N LYS A 19 10.84 21.90 -13.03
CA LYS A 19 10.98 22.62 -11.75
C LYS A 19 10.81 24.12 -11.98
N ASP A 20 10.56 24.90 -10.93
CA ASP A 20 10.48 26.36 -11.05
C ASP A 20 11.76 26.93 -11.68
N SER A 21 11.61 27.62 -12.79
CA SER A 21 12.68 28.26 -13.55
C SER A 21 12.08 29.34 -14.45
N GLN A 22 12.91 30.28 -14.91
CA GLN A 22 12.47 31.31 -15.85
C GLN A 22 11.80 30.70 -17.10
N LYS A 23 12.38 29.64 -17.65
CA LYS A 23 11.83 28.92 -18.81
C LYS A 23 10.49 28.23 -18.53
N ALA A 24 10.28 27.73 -17.31
CA ALA A 24 9.00 27.16 -16.91
C ALA A 24 7.92 28.24 -16.75
N ARG A 25 8.30 29.43 -16.26
CA ARG A 25 7.42 30.60 -16.14
C ARG A 25 7.06 31.19 -17.50
N GLU A 26 7.99 31.23 -18.44
CA GLU A 26 7.73 31.62 -19.84
C GLU A 26 6.70 30.68 -20.49
N ARG A 27 6.86 29.36 -20.32
CA ARG A 27 5.86 28.39 -20.80
C ARG A 27 4.50 28.51 -20.12
N ALA A 28 4.48 28.84 -18.83
CA ALA A 28 3.24 29.12 -18.12
C ALA A 28 2.58 30.41 -18.66
N MET A 29 3.37 31.41 -19.07
CA MET A 29 2.86 32.59 -19.74
C MET A 29 2.25 32.27 -21.10
N ASP A 30 2.86 31.37 -21.88
CA ASP A 30 2.30 30.93 -23.16
C ASP A 30 0.90 30.32 -22.95
N GLN A 31 0.74 29.46 -21.94
CA GLN A 31 -0.58 28.90 -21.55
C GLN A 31 -1.56 29.99 -21.09
N LEU A 32 -1.08 31.01 -20.38
CA LEU A 32 -1.92 32.12 -19.92
C LEU A 32 -2.44 32.96 -21.10
N ILE A 33 -1.60 33.20 -22.11
CA ILE A 33 -1.97 33.91 -23.34
C ILE A 33 -3.03 33.12 -24.11
N GLU A 34 -2.89 31.80 -24.21
CA GLU A 34 -3.90 30.94 -24.83
C GLU A 34 -5.26 31.04 -24.11
N LEU A 35 -5.28 31.09 -22.77
CA LEU A 35 -6.51 31.28 -21.99
C LEU A 35 -7.11 32.68 -22.17
N MET A 36 -6.27 33.71 -22.34
CA MET A 36 -6.72 35.07 -22.66
C MET A 36 -7.37 35.14 -24.04
N ASP A 37 -6.74 34.52 -25.05
CA ASP A 37 -7.25 34.46 -26.42
C ASP A 37 -8.55 33.65 -26.51
N ALA A 38 -8.70 32.62 -25.67
CA ALA A 38 -9.93 31.85 -25.54
C ALA A 38 -11.05 32.58 -24.77
N GLY A 39 -10.75 33.72 -24.13
CA GLY A 39 -11.70 34.44 -23.27
C GLY A 39 -12.05 33.71 -21.97
N GLU A 40 -11.22 32.76 -21.55
CA GLU A 40 -11.44 31.92 -20.36
C GLU A 40 -10.79 32.51 -19.11
N LEU A 41 -10.14 33.67 -19.22
CA LEU A 41 -9.52 34.35 -18.07
C LEU A 41 -10.59 35.11 -17.26
N PRO A 42 -10.82 34.74 -15.98
CA PRO A 42 -11.89 35.32 -15.16
C PRO A 42 -11.62 36.76 -14.72
N THR A 43 -10.36 37.22 -14.74
CA THR A 43 -9.96 38.58 -14.35
C THR A 43 -8.96 39.17 -15.34
N ALA A 44 -8.95 40.50 -15.49
CA ALA A 44 -7.99 41.18 -16.32
C ALA A 44 -6.62 41.24 -15.64
N LEU A 45 -5.55 40.97 -16.38
CA LEU A 45 -4.18 41.13 -15.89
C LEU A 45 -3.79 42.62 -15.82
N SER A 46 -2.87 42.96 -14.92
CA SER A 46 -2.30 44.31 -14.84
C SER A 46 -1.46 44.63 -16.08
N ASP A 47 -1.45 45.91 -16.51
CA ASP A 47 -0.59 46.37 -17.61
C ASP A 47 0.88 46.00 -17.36
N GLY A 48 1.50 45.38 -18.37
CA GLY A 48 2.88 44.89 -18.29
C GLY A 48 3.05 43.57 -17.53
N PHE A 49 1.99 42.75 -17.40
CA PHE A 49 2.07 41.46 -16.72
C PHE A 49 3.16 40.55 -17.32
N GLY A 50 4.05 40.04 -16.48
CA GLY A 50 5.22 39.25 -16.91
C GLY A 50 5.42 37.93 -16.17
N PRO A 51 6.26 37.01 -16.68
CA PRO A 51 6.44 35.65 -16.12
C PRO A 51 6.92 35.63 -14.64
N HIS A 52 7.58 36.70 -14.22
CA HIS A 52 8.04 36.91 -12.85
C HIS A 52 6.92 37.17 -11.84
N GLN A 53 5.71 37.55 -12.30
CA GLN A 53 4.54 37.83 -11.46
C GLN A 53 3.64 36.60 -11.26
N LEU A 54 3.95 35.49 -11.93
CA LEU A 54 3.33 34.20 -11.63
C LEU A 54 3.71 33.74 -10.21
N ILE A 55 2.73 33.29 -9.45
CA ILE A 55 2.94 32.76 -8.10
C ILE A 55 3.08 31.25 -8.22
N GLU A 56 4.21 30.69 -7.80
CA GLU A 56 4.36 29.23 -7.73
C GLU A 56 3.37 28.67 -6.71
N VAL A 57 2.46 27.82 -7.17
CA VAL A 57 1.59 27.04 -6.29
C VAL A 57 2.44 25.95 -5.70
N LYS A 58 2.93 26.19 -4.49
CA LYS A 58 3.52 25.14 -3.67
C LYS A 58 2.37 24.34 -3.10
N GLU A 59 2.04 23.21 -3.74
CA GLU A 59 1.25 22.18 -3.06
C GLU A 59 1.94 21.94 -1.71
N PRO A 60 1.21 21.98 -0.58
CA PRO A 60 1.81 21.70 0.70
C PRO A 60 2.36 20.27 0.63
N HIS A 61 3.68 20.16 0.54
CA HIS A 61 4.32 18.86 0.64
C HIS A 61 3.85 18.23 1.96
N PRO A 62 3.48 16.93 1.94
CA PRO A 62 3.15 16.23 3.16
C PRO A 62 4.22 16.54 4.19
N THR A 63 3.80 17.01 5.35
CA THR A 63 4.76 17.22 6.43
C THR A 63 5.50 15.89 6.67
N PRO A 64 6.76 15.91 7.12
CA PRO A 64 7.49 14.67 7.40
C PRO A 64 6.69 13.70 8.29
N ASN A 65 5.86 14.22 9.19
CA ASN A 65 4.94 13.45 10.02
C ASN A 65 3.82 12.77 9.20
N LEU A 66 3.15 13.51 8.30
CA LEU A 66 2.11 12.93 7.44
C LEU A 66 2.69 11.82 6.55
N LYS A 67 3.87 12.06 5.97
CA LYS A 67 4.55 11.07 5.13
C LYS A 67 4.91 9.80 5.92
N GLN A 68 5.40 9.93 7.14
CA GLN A 68 5.68 8.78 8.02
C GLN A 68 4.41 7.98 8.34
N GLN A 69 3.27 8.66 8.52
CA GLN A 69 1.99 7.99 8.75
C GLN A 69 1.51 7.25 7.50
N GLU A 70 1.65 7.86 6.31
CA GLU A 70 1.35 7.22 5.03
C GLU A 70 2.23 5.97 4.80
N ASP A 71 3.54 6.07 5.03
CA ASP A 71 4.47 4.94 4.93
C ASP A 71 4.07 3.81 5.89
N ALA A 72 3.72 4.14 7.13
CA ALA A 72 3.26 3.16 8.13
C ALA A 72 1.94 2.45 7.70
N VAL A 73 1.03 3.16 7.04
CA VAL A 73 -0.20 2.57 6.46
C VAL A 73 0.15 1.59 5.34
N VAL A 74 1.10 1.94 4.47
CA VAL A 74 1.56 1.05 3.39
C VAL A 74 2.15 -0.25 3.97
N GLU A 75 3.03 -0.14 4.97
CA GLU A 75 3.61 -1.31 5.64
C GLU A 75 2.53 -2.18 6.31
N ALA A 76 1.54 -1.54 6.94
CA ALA A 76 0.43 -2.25 7.57
C ALA A 76 -0.37 -3.08 6.57
N VAL A 77 -0.72 -2.50 5.42
CA VAL A 77 -1.44 -3.22 4.34
C VAL A 77 -0.61 -4.38 3.79
N GLN A 78 0.71 -4.21 3.63
CA GLN A 78 1.60 -5.28 3.19
C GLN A 78 1.63 -6.45 4.18
N ALA A 79 1.72 -6.16 5.49
CA ALA A 79 1.69 -7.19 6.52
C ALA A 79 0.36 -7.97 6.53
N LEU A 80 -0.77 -7.27 6.36
CA LEU A 80 -2.09 -7.89 6.27
C LEU A 80 -2.25 -8.75 5.00
N SER A 81 -1.75 -8.26 3.86
CA SER A 81 -1.72 -9.01 2.60
C SER A 81 -0.87 -10.28 2.70
N HIS A 82 0.30 -10.18 3.34
CA HIS A 82 1.15 -11.34 3.61
C HIS A 82 0.42 -12.39 4.47
N LEU A 83 -0.25 -11.96 5.54
CA LEU A 83 -1.06 -12.85 6.38
C LEU A 83 -2.17 -13.53 5.57
N ALA A 84 -2.89 -12.80 4.71
CA ALA A 84 -3.96 -13.35 3.89
C ALA A 84 -3.45 -14.46 2.97
N ASN A 85 -2.31 -14.24 2.31
CA ASN A 85 -1.67 -15.24 1.45
C ASN A 85 -1.26 -16.50 2.22
N LEU A 86 -0.71 -16.35 3.43
CA LEU A 86 -0.35 -17.48 4.28
C LEU A 86 -1.59 -18.25 4.77
N LYS A 87 -2.67 -17.53 5.10
CA LYS A 87 -3.94 -18.13 5.52
C LYS A 87 -4.51 -19.04 4.43
N MET A 88 -4.53 -18.56 3.18
CA MET A 88 -5.03 -19.33 2.03
C MET A 88 -4.22 -20.62 1.83
N LYS A 89 -2.89 -20.52 1.78
CA LYS A 89 -1.99 -21.69 1.64
C LYS A 89 -2.19 -22.72 2.75
N LEU A 90 -2.41 -22.25 3.98
CA LEU A 90 -2.66 -23.13 5.12
C LEU A 90 -4.03 -23.82 5.00
N GLN A 91 -5.05 -23.10 4.53
CA GLN A 91 -6.38 -23.68 4.29
C GLN A 91 -6.33 -24.78 3.22
N ASP A 92 -5.63 -24.55 2.11
CA ASP A 92 -5.53 -25.48 0.99
C ASP A 92 -4.86 -26.81 1.40
N SER A 93 -3.86 -26.73 2.27
CA SER A 93 -3.07 -27.90 2.71
C SER A 93 -3.61 -28.57 3.98
N ARG A 94 -4.57 -27.95 4.68
CA ARG A 94 -5.05 -28.42 6.00
C ARG A 94 -5.61 -29.83 5.95
N LYS A 95 -6.51 -30.11 5.01
CA LYS A 95 -7.20 -31.41 4.95
C LYS A 95 -6.21 -32.56 4.80
N VAL A 96 -5.36 -32.47 3.78
CA VAL A 96 -4.34 -33.49 3.46
C VAL A 96 -3.35 -33.65 4.62
N ALA A 97 -3.00 -32.56 5.31
CA ALA A 97 -2.14 -32.63 6.49
C ALA A 97 -2.80 -33.33 7.69
N MET A 98 -4.11 -33.18 7.90
CA MET A 98 -4.81 -33.89 8.98
C MET A 98 -4.93 -35.38 8.66
N GLU A 99 -5.24 -35.75 7.43
CA GLU A 99 -5.24 -37.16 6.99
C GLU A 99 -3.85 -37.79 7.16
N ALA A 100 -2.78 -37.09 6.77
CA ALA A 100 -1.41 -37.53 7.01
C ALA A 100 -1.07 -37.64 8.50
N ARG A 101 -1.68 -36.83 9.38
CA ARG A 101 -1.45 -36.88 10.83
C ARG A 101 -2.06 -38.13 11.44
N GLU A 102 -3.22 -38.57 10.97
CA GLU A 102 -3.89 -39.79 11.45
C GLU A 102 -3.03 -41.03 11.13
N LEU A 103 -2.37 -41.06 9.97
CA LEU A 103 -1.44 -42.14 9.63
C LEU A 103 -0.26 -42.26 10.60
N VAL A 104 0.14 -41.18 11.25
CA VAL A 104 1.20 -41.20 12.26
C VAL A 104 0.76 -41.93 13.52
N ASP A 105 -0.54 -41.97 13.85
CA ASP A 105 -1.04 -42.67 15.03
C ASP A 105 -0.87 -44.20 14.90
N LEU A 106 -0.84 -44.74 13.67
CA LEU A 106 -0.52 -46.15 13.40
C LEU A 106 0.89 -46.55 13.85
N LEU A 107 1.83 -45.59 13.99
CA LEU A 107 3.17 -45.87 14.50
C LEU A 107 3.18 -46.15 16.01
N PHE A 108 2.09 -45.85 16.70
CA PHE A 108 1.94 -45.98 18.15
C PHE A 108 0.96 -47.09 18.52
N THR A 109 0.56 -47.94 17.57
CA THR A 109 -0.22 -49.14 17.83
C THR A 109 0.69 -50.37 17.85
N ASP A 110 0.23 -51.44 18.51
CA ASP A 110 0.91 -52.74 18.53
C ASP A 110 0.60 -53.60 17.28
N GLU A 111 -0.10 -53.03 16.29
CA GLU A 111 -0.50 -53.76 15.08
C GLU A 111 0.68 -53.91 14.10
N PRO A 112 0.83 -55.08 13.46
CA PRO A 112 1.86 -55.29 12.46
C PRO A 112 1.61 -54.38 11.25
N MET A 113 2.67 -53.70 10.79
CA MET A 113 2.60 -52.71 9.72
C MET A 113 3.00 -53.31 8.37
N SER A 114 2.25 -53.00 7.31
CA SER A 114 2.58 -53.38 5.94
C SER A 114 3.56 -52.39 5.28
N GLU A 115 4.22 -52.82 4.21
CA GLU A 115 5.08 -51.93 3.40
C GLU A 115 4.30 -50.76 2.77
N GLU A 116 3.05 -51.00 2.36
CA GLU A 116 2.16 -49.97 1.80
C GLU A 116 1.80 -48.89 2.82
N GLN A 117 1.54 -49.29 4.07
CA GLN A 117 1.30 -48.37 5.18
C GLN A 117 2.57 -47.55 5.48
N LEU A 118 3.73 -48.21 5.53
CA LEU A 118 5.02 -47.53 5.73
C LEU A 118 5.30 -46.51 4.61
N GLY A 119 4.98 -46.85 3.35
CA GLY A 119 5.08 -45.93 2.21
C GLY A 119 4.20 -44.70 2.40
N SER A 120 2.92 -44.91 2.73
CA SER A 120 1.95 -43.83 2.94
C SER A 120 2.33 -42.90 4.09
N ILE A 121 2.85 -43.44 5.20
CA ILE A 121 3.35 -42.66 6.34
C ILE A 121 4.55 -41.79 5.92
N LYS A 122 5.50 -42.34 5.15
CA LYS A 122 6.69 -41.60 4.68
C LYS A 122 6.31 -40.40 3.80
N ASP A 123 5.33 -40.56 2.92
CA ASP A 123 4.83 -39.43 2.12
C ASP A 123 4.03 -38.44 2.96
N GLY A 124 3.23 -38.94 3.91
CA GLY A 124 2.55 -38.14 4.93
C GLY A 124 3.50 -37.22 5.69
N PHE A 125 4.71 -37.69 6.05
CA PHE A 125 5.70 -36.85 6.73
C PHE A 125 6.13 -35.62 5.92
N LYS A 126 6.20 -35.71 4.59
CA LYS A 126 6.52 -34.54 3.74
C LYS A 126 5.41 -33.51 3.82
N VAL A 127 4.15 -33.96 3.75
CA VAL A 127 2.96 -33.10 3.88
C VAL A 127 2.94 -32.44 5.26
N LEU A 128 3.10 -33.22 6.33
CA LEU A 128 3.12 -32.73 7.70
C LEU A 128 4.23 -31.70 7.94
N LYS A 129 5.44 -31.98 7.46
CA LYS A 129 6.57 -31.05 7.57
C LYS A 129 6.24 -29.72 6.89
N SER A 130 5.74 -29.76 5.66
CA SER A 130 5.40 -28.56 4.89
C SER A 130 4.29 -27.76 5.59
N PHE A 131 3.21 -28.43 5.99
CA PHE A 131 2.10 -27.81 6.70
C PHE A 131 2.54 -27.19 8.03
N ALA A 132 3.34 -27.91 8.82
CA ALA A 132 3.86 -27.41 10.10
C ALA A 132 4.71 -26.14 9.91
N GLN A 133 5.62 -26.13 8.94
CA GLN A 133 6.44 -24.95 8.62
C GLN A 133 5.57 -23.77 8.17
N GLN A 134 4.56 -24.01 7.34
CA GLN A 134 3.61 -22.98 6.91
C GLN A 134 2.79 -22.45 8.08
N ASN A 135 2.33 -23.32 8.98
CA ASN A 135 1.57 -22.94 10.17
C ASN A 135 2.40 -22.07 11.13
N LEU A 136 3.69 -22.39 11.30
CA LEU A 136 4.62 -21.57 12.10
C LEU A 136 4.77 -20.16 11.50
N ARG A 137 5.02 -20.06 10.18
CA ARG A 137 5.10 -18.78 9.49
C ARG A 137 3.79 -17.99 9.56
N TYR A 138 2.65 -18.67 9.43
CA TYR A 138 1.34 -18.06 9.59
C TYR A 138 1.14 -17.48 10.99
N ARG A 139 1.53 -18.21 12.04
CA ARG A 139 1.45 -17.72 13.43
C ARG A 139 2.32 -16.49 13.66
N GLU A 140 3.55 -16.50 13.16
CA GLU A 140 4.45 -15.34 13.24
C GLU A 140 3.88 -14.14 12.48
N ALA A 141 3.44 -14.34 11.24
CA ALA A 141 2.82 -13.29 10.43
C ALA A 141 1.55 -12.74 11.07
N ARG A 142 0.75 -13.58 11.73
CA ARG A 142 -0.47 -13.15 12.43
C ARG A 142 -0.15 -12.19 13.57
N SER A 143 0.87 -12.48 14.38
CA SER A 143 1.29 -11.57 15.45
C SER A 143 1.70 -10.20 14.92
N ARG A 144 2.45 -10.15 13.80
CA ARG A 144 2.82 -8.87 13.15
C ARG A 144 1.61 -8.15 12.55
N ALA A 145 0.71 -8.90 11.93
CA ALA A 145 -0.50 -8.38 11.31
C ALA A 145 -1.50 -7.80 12.32
N GLU A 146 -1.52 -8.27 13.57
CA GLU A 146 -2.33 -7.69 14.64
C GLU A 146 -1.90 -6.26 14.98
N ALA A 147 -0.59 -5.97 15.00
CA ALA A 147 -0.08 -4.61 15.15
C ALA A 147 -0.39 -3.74 13.92
N ALA A 148 -0.16 -4.28 12.72
CA ALA A 148 -0.49 -3.60 11.46
C ALA A 148 -1.97 -3.22 11.37
N ARG A 149 -2.87 -4.10 11.83
CA ARG A 149 -4.30 -3.81 11.88
C ARG A 149 -4.60 -2.56 12.70
N GLN A 150 -3.95 -2.35 13.85
CA GLN A 150 -4.18 -1.17 14.67
C GLN A 150 -3.75 0.13 13.97
N VAL A 151 -2.66 0.09 13.21
CA VAL A 151 -2.20 1.24 12.39
C VAL A 151 -3.24 1.58 11.33
N LEU A 152 -3.73 0.57 10.62
CA LEU A 152 -4.77 0.76 9.61
C LEU A 152 -6.08 1.25 10.23
N ASP A 153 -6.52 0.65 11.34
CA ASP A 153 -7.76 1.02 12.03
C ASP A 153 -7.70 2.49 12.50
N ARG A 154 -6.55 2.96 13.00
CA ARG A 154 -6.36 4.37 13.38
C ARG A 154 -6.43 5.32 12.18
N ALA A 155 -5.87 4.92 11.04
CA ALA A 155 -5.93 5.73 9.82
C ALA A 155 -7.34 5.79 9.23
N LEU A 156 -8.14 4.73 9.37
CA LEU A 156 -9.51 4.66 8.87
C LEU A 156 -10.54 5.29 9.82
N HIS A 157 -10.30 5.23 11.14
CA HIS A 157 -11.21 5.71 12.17
C HIS A 157 -10.48 6.62 13.18
N PRO A 158 -10.23 7.90 12.83
CA PRO A 158 -9.46 8.81 13.68
C PRO A 158 -10.10 9.14 15.04
N ASN A 159 -11.38 8.80 15.28
CA ASN A 159 -12.14 9.21 16.47
C ASN A 159 -12.27 8.15 17.58
N LEU A 160 -11.53 7.03 17.56
CA LEU A 160 -11.57 6.01 18.64
C LEU A 160 -10.64 6.32 19.83
N GLN A 161 -10.34 7.60 20.09
CA GLN A 161 -9.56 8.01 21.27
C GLN A 161 -10.37 8.68 22.38
N ASP A 162 -11.67 8.95 22.21
CA ASP A 162 -12.53 9.49 23.27
C ASP A 162 -13.78 8.62 23.46
N SER A 163 -13.65 7.50 24.19
CA SER A 163 -14.76 6.77 24.84
C SER A 163 -14.23 5.83 25.92
#